data_AF-A0A381UMG4-F1
#
_entry.id   AF-A0A381UMG4-F1
#
_cell.length_a   1.000
_cell.length_b   1.000
_cell.length_c   1.000
_cell.angle_alpha   90.00
_cell.angle_beta   90.00
_cell.angle_gamma   90.00
#
_symmetry.space_group_name_H-M   'P 1'
#
loop_
_entity.id
_entity.type
_entity.pdbx_description
1 polymer ?
#
loop_
_entity_poly.entity_id
_entity_poly.type
_entity_poly.pdbx_seq_one_letter_code
_entity_poly.pdbx_strand_id
1 'polypeptide(L)' 'MATIEAWSAETFTALQEGTGAIYPMVGMEWLWLIIAVVFWLWWHFRTSAAETEEQDRVRSENPGRDAHKQHQADW' A
#
# COMPACT_ATOMS: atom_id res chain seq x y z
N MET A 1 -21.89 -6.64 46.49
CA MET A 1 -22.41 -6.81 45.11
C MET A 1 -21.64 -5.82 44.26
N ALA A 2 -20.72 -6.27 43.41
CA ALA A 2 -19.99 -5.35 42.53
C ALA A 2 -20.95 -4.87 41.43
N THR A 3 -21.07 -3.55 41.29
CA THR A 3 -21.91 -2.92 40.25
C THR A 3 -21.12 -2.84 38.94
N ILE A 4 -21.83 -2.72 37.81
CA ILE A 4 -21.19 -2.57 36.48
C ILE A 4 -20.22 -1.38 36.47
N GLU A 5 -20.55 -0.32 37.21
CA GLU A 5 -19.69 0.87 37.38
C GLU A 5 -18.38 0.56 38.11
N ALA A 6 -18.42 -0.29 39.15
CA ALA A 6 -17.22 -0.69 39.88
C ALA A 6 -16.27 -1.53 39.01
N TRP A 7 -16.81 -2.43 38.18
CA TRP A 7 -16.01 -3.26 37.26
C TRP A 7 -15.42 -2.45 36.10
N SER A 8 -16.19 -1.51 35.57
CA SER A 8 -15.73 -0.56 34.55
C SER A 8 -14.62 0.33 35.08
N ALA A 9 -14.74 0.85 36.31
CA ALA A 9 -13.74 1.71 36.90
C ALA A 9 -12.42 0.96 37.12
N GLU A 10 -12.44 -0.21 37.76
CA GLU A 10 -11.22 -1.01 37.97
C GLU A 10 -10.54 -1.42 36.66
N THR A 11 -11.33 -1.80 35.64
CA THR A 11 -10.79 -2.18 34.33
C THR A 11 -10.14 -0.99 33.61
N PHE A 12 -10.77 0.19 33.68
CA PHE A 12 -10.27 1.39 33.03
C PHE A 12 -9.03 1.95 33.75
N THR A 13 -9.02 1.90 35.08
CA THR A 13 -7.87 2.30 35.89
C THR A 13 -6.68 1.34 35.70
N ALA A 14 -6.92 0.02 35.60
CA ALA A 14 -5.87 -0.95 35.28
C ALA A 14 -5.28 -0.77 33.88
N LEU A 15 -6.10 -0.39 32.88
CA LEU A 15 -5.64 -0.01 31.55
C LEU A 15 -4.83 1.30 31.55
N GLN A 16 -5.14 2.21 32.46
CA GLN A 16 -4.49 3.52 32.55
C GLN A 16 -3.18 3.49 33.37
N GLU A 17 -3.10 2.67 34.41
CA GLU A 17 -1.94 2.56 35.29
C GLU A 17 -0.81 1.69 34.69
N GLY A 18 -1.13 0.76 33.78
CA GLY A 18 -0.15 -0.13 33.17
C GLY A 18 0.58 0.43 31.93
N THR A 19 0.04 1.45 31.28
CA THR A 19 0.48 1.82 29.92
C THR A 19 0.21 3.28 29.61
N GLY A 20 1.25 4.09 29.45
CA GLY A 20 1.11 5.43 28.88
C GLY A 20 0.46 5.34 27.50
N ALA A 21 -0.79 5.80 27.39
CA ALA A 21 -1.59 5.93 26.16
C ALA A 21 -1.17 5.01 24.99
N ILE A 22 -1.23 3.69 25.20
CA ILE A 22 -1.05 2.72 24.11
C ILE A 22 -2.35 2.68 23.30
N TYR A 23 -2.37 3.39 22.17
CA TYR A 23 -3.45 3.22 21.19
C TYR A 23 -3.37 1.81 20.61
N PRO A 24 -4.52 1.14 20.34
CA PRO A 24 -4.51 -0.19 19.74
C PRO A 24 -3.59 -0.24 18.52
N MET A 25 -2.72 -1.26 18.49
CA MET A 25 -1.69 -1.51 17.48
C MET A 25 -0.36 -0.76 17.61
N VAL A 26 -0.06 -0.09 18.74
CA VAL A 26 1.27 0.48 18.98
C VAL A 26 2.37 -0.58 18.85
N GLY A 27 3.47 -0.25 18.18
CA GLY A 27 4.59 -1.18 17.92
C GLY A 27 4.40 -2.10 16.71
N MET A 28 3.19 -2.15 16.12
CA MET A 28 2.93 -2.88 14.87
C MET A 28 3.03 -2.00 13.62
N GLU A 29 3.42 -0.72 13.75
CA GLU A 29 3.58 0.18 12.60
C GLU A 29 4.59 -0.37 11.59
N TRP A 30 5.66 -1.03 12.06
CA TRP A 30 6.69 -1.63 11.22
C TRP A 30 6.17 -2.77 10.35
N LEU A 31 5.21 -3.56 10.84
CA LEU A 31 4.59 -4.61 10.05
C LEU A 31 3.79 -4.02 8.88
N TRP A 32 2.99 -2.99 9.16
CA TRP A 32 2.25 -2.26 8.12
C TRP A 32 3.17 -1.58 7.12
N LEU A 33 4.26 -0.98 7.59
CA LEU A 33 5.27 -0.38 6.72
C LEU A 33 5.90 -1.42 5.79
N ILE A 34 6.28 -2.58 6.30
CA ILE A 34 6.85 -3.67 5.47
C ILE A 34 5.83 -4.13 4.42
N ILE A 35 4.57 -4.33 4.80
CA ILE A 35 3.51 -4.74 3.86
C ILE A 35 3.34 -3.68 2.76
N ALA A 36 3.29 -2.40 3.12
CA ALA A 36 3.16 -1.30 2.17
C ALA A 36 4.35 -1.25 1.20
N VAL A 37 5.58 -1.41 1.69
CA VAL A 37 6.80 -1.41 0.86
C VAL A 37 6.82 -2.60 -0.09
N VAL A 38 6.48 -3.81 0.38
CA VAL A 38 6.44 -5.02 -0.47
C VAL A 38 5.38 -4.86 -1.56
N PHE A 39 4.19 -4.37 -1.22
CA PHE A 39 3.14 -4.11 -2.19
C PHE A 39 3.57 -3.06 -3.22
N TRP A 40 4.18 -1.97 -2.78
CA TRP A 40 4.68 -0.91 -3.65
C TRP A 40 5.73 -1.42 -4.65
N LEU A 41 6.71 -2.18 -4.18
CA LEU A 41 7.72 -2.80 -5.05
C LEU A 41 7.09 -3.77 -6.04
N TRP A 42 6.23 -4.68 -5.58
CA TRP A 42 5.55 -5.65 -6.46
C TRP A 42 4.76 -4.95 -7.57
N TRP A 43 4.00 -3.92 -7.20
CA TRP A 43 3.22 -3.13 -8.15
C TRP A 43 4.13 -2.40 -9.15
N HIS A 44 5.23 -1.79 -8.70
CA HIS A 44 6.19 -1.12 -9.57
C HIS A 44 6.83 -2.08 -10.57
N PHE A 45 7.33 -3.23 -10.10
CA PHE A 45 7.95 -4.21 -11.00
C PHE A 45 6.97 -4.72 -12.06
N ARG A 46 5.72 -4.99 -11.68
CA ARG A 46 4.72 -5.47 -12.62
C ARG A 46 4.36 -4.42 -13.68
N THR A 47 4.24 -3.17 -13.25
CA THR A 47 3.93 -2.04 -14.15
C THR A 47 5.10 -1.76 -15.09
N SER A 48 6.33 -1.71 -14.58
CA SER A 48 7.52 -1.51 -15.41
C SER A 48 7.77 -2.66 -16.38
N ALA A 49 7.46 -3.90 -16.02
CA ALA A 49 7.57 -5.04 -16.93
C ALA A 49 6.61 -4.91 -18.14
N ALA A 50 5.36 -4.49 -17.90
CA ALA A 50 4.39 -4.26 -18.95
C ALA A 50 4.81 -3.14 -19.91
N GLU A 51 5.37 -2.05 -19.37
CA GLU A 51 5.92 -0.96 -20.19
C GLU A 51 7.15 -1.41 -20.99
N THR A 52 8.01 -2.23 -20.39
CA THR A 52 9.21 -2.75 -21.06
C THR A 52 8.85 -3.65 -22.23
N GLU A 53 7.86 -4.53 -22.07
CA GLU A 53 7.38 -5.41 -23.15
C GLU A 53 6.86 -4.61 -24.34
N GLU A 54 6.09 -3.54 -24.09
CA GLU A 54 5.58 -2.68 -25.16
C GLU A 54 6.71 -1.90 -25.85
N GLN A 55 7.67 -1.38 -25.08
CA GLN A 55 8.85 -0.70 -25.64
C GLN A 55 9.71 -1.66 -26.49
N ASP A 56 9.90 -2.90 -26.03
CA ASP A 56 10.63 -3.93 -26.79
C ASP A 56 9.89 -4.33 -28.06
N ARG A 57 8.55 -4.44 -28.02
CA ARG A 57 7.71 -4.67 -29.20
C ARG A 57 7.89 -3.55 -30.23
N VAL A 58 7.71 -2.29 -29.82
CA VAL A 58 7.90 -1.12 -30.69
C VAL A 58 9.33 -1.08 -31.25
N ARG A 59 10.34 -1.39 -30.43
CA ARG A 59 11.73 -1.44 -30.88
C ARG A 59 11.96 -2.54 -31.93
N SER A 60 11.33 -3.70 -31.76
CA SER A 60 11.42 -4.81 -32.72
C SER A 60 10.72 -4.51 -34.04
N GLU A 61 9.61 -3.78 -34.01
CA GLU A 61 8.86 -3.37 -35.20
C GLU A 61 9.61 -2.32 -36.03
N ASN A 62 10.60 -1.64 -35.44
CA ASN A 62 11.35 -0.51 -36.02
C ASN A 62 10.44 0.43 -36.84
N PRO A 63 9.36 0.95 -36.23
CA PRO A 63 8.43 1.81 -36.93
C PRO A 63 9.17 3.06 -37.40
N GLY A 64 9.18 3.28 -38.71
CA GLY A 64 9.82 4.46 -39.30
C GLY A 64 9.25 5.76 -38.70
N ARG A 65 9.96 6.89 -38.90
CA ARG A 65 9.64 8.20 -38.29
C ARG A 65 8.15 8.62 -38.37
N ASP A 66 7.44 8.17 -39.40
CA ASP A 66 6.05 8.50 -39.68
C ASP A 66 5.02 7.46 -39.19
N ALA A 67 5.42 6.39 -38.51
CA ALA A 67 4.51 5.33 -38.07
C ALA A 67 3.42 5.80 -37.08
N HIS A 68 3.70 6.84 -36.30
CA HIS A 68 2.72 7.47 -35.41
C HIS A 68 1.49 8.03 -36.17
N LYS A 69 1.62 8.33 -37.46
CA LYS A 69 0.51 8.82 -38.31
C LYS A 69 -0.56 7.76 -38.57
N GLN A 70 -0.24 6.47 -38.41
CA GLN A 70 -1.17 5.37 -38.62
C GLN A 70 -2.12 5.16 -37.41
N HIS A 71 -1.74 5.68 -36.24
CA HIS A 71 -2.51 5.60 -35.00
C HIS A 71 -3.08 6.97 -34.59
N GLN A 72 -3.08 7.93 -35.53
CA GLN A 72 -3.69 9.23 -35.29
C GLN A 72 -5.21 9.03 -35.17
N ALA A 73 -5.75 9.37 -34.01
CA ALA A 73 -7.16 9.18 -33.74
C ALA A 73 -7.97 10.26 -34.50
N ASP A 74 -8.98 9.81 -35.24
CA ASP A 74 -9.81 10.64 -36.13
C ASP A 74 -10.94 11.27 -35.30
N TRP A 75 -10.60 12.28 -34.50
CA TRP A 75 -11.55 13.06 -33.70
C TRP A 75 -11.18 14.55 -33.66
#